data_AF-A0A3M1Q230-F1
#
_entry.id   AF-A0A3M1Q230-F1
#
_cell.length_a   1.000
_cell.length_b   1.000
_cell.length_c   1.000
_cell.angle_alpha   90.00
_cell.angle_beta   90.00
_cell.angle_gamma   90.00
#
_symmetry.space_group_name_H-M   'P 1'
#
loop_
_entity.id
_entity.type
_entity.pdbx_description
1 polymer ?
#
loop_
_entity_poly.entity_id
_entity_poly.type
_entity_poly.pdbx_seq_one_letter_code
_entity_poly.pdbx_strand_id
1 'polypeptide(L)'
;MAAEGKARSRRQARRHRKGGGPTGAGRHRSWGRWLLVPLLLGIGYGAFWLWAAQRLEDALDQRLAALARSGFLVTVGNRAMAGFPLAVTVRLSGVDIQARGGTPLLAAAEGMRVSWSPLRPGELSLQLRGVQGRLGLLAAHAAGLGGRIVTDGDGMSVTLQTRGLVALPGRNGRGGIRPERAELTLFIPARPPEADGQETALRLPLAWRMKVVMSDVGVGGSAREAARRGDRFALIAAELAWHGPFALPLDRQRLAAWRDAGGTLELEALKLALG
;
A
#
# COMPACT_ATOMS: atom_id res chain seq x y z
N MET A 1 -11.07 -40.98 -48.29
CA MET A 1 -11.28 -39.77 -49.12
C MET A 1 -10.11 -38.85 -48.81
N ALA A 2 -9.00 -38.97 -49.54
CA ALA A 2 -8.68 -38.26 -50.81
C ALA A 2 -8.46 -36.76 -50.54
N ALA A 3 -7.35 -36.08 -50.88
CA ALA A 3 -6.29 -36.28 -51.88
C ALA A 3 -4.98 -35.60 -51.35
N GLU A 4 -3.74 -36.02 -51.58
CA GLU A 4 -3.02 -36.45 -52.79
C GLU A 4 -2.88 -35.33 -53.85
N GLY A 5 -1.67 -34.75 -53.97
CA GLY A 5 -1.42 -33.63 -54.88
C GLY A 5 0.05 -33.23 -55.07
N LYS A 6 0.78 -34.04 -55.85
CA LYS A 6 1.86 -33.72 -56.83
C LYS A 6 2.82 -32.56 -56.52
N ALA A 7 4.11 -32.80 -56.27
CA ALA A 7 5.15 -33.23 -57.21
C ALA A 7 5.40 -32.32 -58.44
N ARG A 8 6.69 -31.96 -58.59
CA ARG A 8 7.43 -31.41 -59.76
C ARG A 8 7.57 -29.88 -59.83
N SER A 9 8.81 -29.39 -59.64
CA SER A 9 9.56 -28.77 -60.76
C SER A 9 11.03 -28.61 -60.41
N ARG A 10 11.82 -29.57 -60.90
CA ARG A 10 13.26 -29.42 -61.16
C ARG A 10 13.42 -28.45 -62.33
N ARG A 11 13.93 -27.24 -62.07
CA ARG A 11 14.73 -26.45 -63.03
C ARG A 11 15.85 -25.80 -62.21
N GLN A 12 17.01 -26.41 -62.08
CA GLN A 12 18.09 -26.28 -63.08
C GLN A 12 18.16 -24.88 -63.68
N ALA A 13 18.78 -23.96 -62.93
CA ALA A 13 19.55 -22.87 -63.51
C ALA A 13 20.86 -22.76 -62.71
N ARG A 14 21.72 -23.76 -62.91
CA ARG A 14 23.18 -23.63 -62.75
C ARG A 14 23.61 -22.47 -63.65
N ARG A 15 23.75 -21.28 -63.09
CA ARG A 15 24.66 -20.26 -63.63
C ARG A 15 25.84 -20.14 -62.68
N HIS A 16 26.89 -20.89 -63.06
CA HIS A 16 28.26 -20.50 -62.84
C HIS A 16 28.42 -19.00 -63.04
N ARG A 17 28.66 -18.26 -61.95
CA ARG A 17 29.36 -16.98 -62.04
C ARG A 17 30.67 -17.13 -61.27
N LYS A 18 31.72 -17.32 -62.08
CA LYS A 18 33.12 -17.30 -61.70
C LYS A 18 33.46 -16.03 -60.92
N GLY A 19 34.23 -16.22 -59.86
CA GLY A 19 35.39 -15.39 -59.49
C GLY A 19 35.17 -13.88 -59.37
N GLY A 20 34.74 -13.45 -58.19
CA GLY A 20 35.08 -12.13 -57.66
C GLY A 20 35.80 -12.37 -56.34
N GLY A 21 37.09 -12.04 -56.25
CA GLY A 21 37.95 -12.38 -55.12
C GLY A 21 37.45 -11.82 -53.78
N PRO A 22 37.82 -12.45 -52.65
CA PRO A 22 37.51 -11.91 -51.34
C PRO A 22 38.38 -10.68 -51.08
N THR A 23 37.95 -9.51 -51.57
CA THR A 23 38.48 -8.25 -51.07
C THR A 23 38.03 -8.11 -49.62
N GLY A 24 38.93 -8.46 -48.70
CA GLY A 24 38.83 -8.26 -47.27
C GLY A 24 38.75 -6.77 -46.95
N ALA A 25 37.58 -6.18 -47.16
CA ALA A 25 37.28 -4.81 -46.78
C ALA A 25 36.72 -4.80 -45.35
N GLY A 26 37.63 -4.63 -44.39
CA GLY A 26 37.42 -3.92 -43.12
C GLY A 26 36.07 -4.07 -42.41
N ARG A 27 35.75 -5.27 -41.91
CA ARG A 27 34.70 -5.47 -40.89
C ARG A 27 35.19 -5.08 -39.48
N HIS A 28 35.83 -3.93 -39.36
CA HIS A 28 36.20 -3.31 -38.09
C HIS A 28 35.52 -1.94 -38.05
N ARG A 29 34.41 -1.76 -37.31
CA ARG A 29 33.93 -0.48 -36.72
C ARG A 29 32.41 -0.38 -36.43
N SER A 30 31.79 -1.37 -35.80
CA SER A 30 30.47 -1.11 -35.18
C SER A 30 30.28 -1.65 -33.77
N TRP A 31 31.11 -2.58 -33.30
CA TRP A 31 31.01 -3.11 -31.93
C TRP A 31 31.16 -2.05 -30.84
N GLY A 32 32.04 -1.05 -31.02
CA GLY A 32 32.20 0.04 -30.05
C GLY A 32 30.95 0.90 -29.84
N ARG A 33 30.08 1.03 -30.86
CA ARG A 33 28.83 1.82 -30.73
C ARG A 33 27.78 1.08 -29.90
N TRP A 34 27.76 -0.25 -29.94
CA TRP A 34 26.83 -1.06 -29.15
C TRP A 34 27.16 -1.07 -27.65
N LEU A 35 28.40 -0.81 -27.26
CA LEU A 35 28.79 -0.67 -25.85
C LEU A 35 28.45 0.71 -25.26
N LEU A 36 28.35 1.75 -26.09
CA LEU A 36 27.97 3.09 -25.62
C LEU A 36 26.51 3.15 -25.18
N VAL A 37 25.61 2.44 -25.84
CA VAL A 37 24.18 2.42 -25.51
C VAL A 37 23.91 1.92 -24.08
N PRO A 38 24.36 0.74 -23.63
CA PRO A 38 24.13 0.28 -22.26
C PRO A 38 24.87 1.14 -21.22
N LEU A 39 26.02 1.72 -21.58
CA LEU A 39 26.72 2.65 -20.70
C LEU A 39 25.90 3.93 -20.46
N LEU A 40 25.40 4.55 -21.52
CA LEU A 40 24.53 5.73 -21.43
C LEU A 40 23.22 5.41 -20.72
N LEU A 41 22.62 4.25 -20.98
CA LEU A 41 21.44 3.77 -20.26
C LEU A 41 21.73 3.59 -18.76
N GLY A 42 22.87 3.02 -18.40
CA GLY A 42 23.30 2.85 -17.00
C GLY A 42 23.48 4.19 -16.29
N ILE A 43 24.12 5.16 -16.94
CA ILE A 43 24.30 6.52 -16.40
C ILE A 43 22.95 7.23 -16.26
N GLY A 44 22.13 7.21 -17.32
CA GLY A 44 20.82 7.85 -17.32
C GLY A 44 19.89 7.26 -16.27
N TYR A 45 19.91 5.93 -16.10
CA TYR A 45 19.16 5.24 -15.07
C TYR A 45 19.66 5.58 -13.65
N GLY A 46 20.97 5.65 -13.45
CA GLY A 46 21.57 6.08 -12.18
C GLY A 46 21.15 7.50 -11.79
N ALA A 47 21.19 8.44 -12.74
CA ALA A 47 20.73 9.81 -12.54
C ALA A 47 19.23 9.87 -12.23
N PHE A 48 18.41 9.11 -12.96
CA PHE A 48 16.98 8.99 -12.71
C PHE A 48 16.67 8.43 -11.32
N TRP A 49 17.37 7.38 -10.88
CA TRP A 49 17.16 6.78 -9.56
C TRP A 49 17.53 7.77 -8.44
N LEU A 50 18.63 8.51 -8.59
CA LEU A 50 19.03 9.54 -7.63
C LEU A 50 17.98 10.65 -7.52
N TRP A 51 17.46 11.13 -8.65
CA TRP A 51 16.36 12.09 -8.68
C TRP A 51 15.11 11.56 -7.98
N ALA A 52 14.74 10.30 -8.23
CA ALA A 52 13.59 9.68 -7.59
C ALA A 52 13.76 9.52 -6.07
N ALA A 53 14.98 9.18 -5.61
CA ALA A 53 15.31 9.08 -4.20
C ALA A 53 15.15 10.44 -3.49
N GLN A 54 15.70 11.51 -4.08
CA GLN A 54 15.53 12.88 -3.60
C GLN A 54 14.06 13.29 -3.54
N ARG A 55 13.29 13.00 -4.59
CA ARG A 55 11.86 13.31 -4.66
C ARG A 55 11.06 12.64 -3.53
N LEU A 56 11.39 11.39 -3.21
CA LEU A 56 10.74 10.66 -2.12
C LEU A 56 11.12 11.24 -0.75
N GLU A 57 12.39 11.61 -0.58
CA GLU A 57 12.86 12.27 0.64
C GLU A 57 12.17 13.62 0.87
N ASP A 58 12.13 14.47 -0.15
CA ASP A 58 11.42 15.76 -0.10
C ASP A 58 9.95 15.57 0.24
N ALA A 59 9.29 14.58 -0.36
CA ALA A 59 7.89 14.28 -0.09
C ALA A 59 7.67 13.82 1.36
N LEU A 60 8.58 13.01 1.91
CA LEU A 60 8.54 12.60 3.31
C LEU A 60 8.72 13.79 4.24
N ASP A 61 9.69 14.66 3.97
CA ASP A 61 9.94 15.84 4.80
C ASP A 61 8.76 16.83 4.76
N GLN A 62 8.17 17.06 3.59
CA GLN A 62 6.96 17.86 3.46
C GLN A 62 5.78 17.27 4.25
N ARG A 63 5.64 15.93 4.25
CA ARG A 63 4.58 15.25 5.02
C ARG A 63 4.83 15.29 6.52
N LEU A 64 6.07 15.12 6.97
CA LEU A 64 6.43 15.28 8.38
C LEU A 64 6.19 16.72 8.85
N ALA A 65 6.55 17.72 8.03
CA ALA A 65 6.27 19.12 8.31
C ALA A 65 4.76 19.44 8.31
N ALA A 66 3.97 18.79 7.45
CA ALA A 66 2.51 18.89 7.47
C ALA A 66 1.92 18.31 8.76
N LEU A 67 2.40 17.13 9.20
CA LEU A 67 1.99 16.52 10.48
C LEU A 67 2.34 17.42 11.66
N ALA A 68 3.54 18.03 11.65
CA ALA A 68 3.95 19.00 12.67
C ALA A 68 3.01 20.20 12.75
N ARG A 69 2.62 20.77 11.59
CA ARG A 69 1.63 21.86 11.51
C ARG A 69 0.23 21.43 11.97
N SER A 70 -0.12 20.15 11.85
CA SER A 70 -1.36 19.59 12.37
C SER A 70 -1.31 19.23 13.87
N GLY A 71 -0.23 19.57 14.57
CA GLY A 71 -0.10 19.36 16.01
C GLY A 71 0.57 18.04 16.41
N PHE A 72 1.14 17.28 15.48
CA PHE A 72 1.87 16.06 15.81
C PHE A 72 3.36 16.34 16.00
N LEU A 73 3.92 15.96 17.14
CA LEU A 73 5.37 15.89 17.33
C LEU A 73 5.85 14.53 16.80
N VAL A 74 6.58 14.53 15.69
CA VAL A 74 7.17 13.32 15.11
C VAL A 74 8.67 13.37 15.30
N THR A 75 9.22 12.40 16.02
CA THR A 75 10.67 12.20 16.17
C THR A 75 11.09 10.98 15.39
N VAL A 76 12.23 11.08 14.72
CA VAL A 76 12.80 10.02 13.88
C VAL A 76 14.28 9.89 14.24
N GLY A 77 14.72 8.70 14.63
CA GLY A 77 16.07 8.46 15.10
C GLY A 77 17.12 8.49 13.98
N ASN A 78 17.10 7.50 13.08
CA ASN A 78 18.02 7.41 11.94
C ASN A 78 17.22 7.19 10.66
N ARG A 79 17.71 7.78 9.55
CA ARG A 79 17.16 7.65 8.19
C ARG A 79 18.23 7.07 7.28
N ALA A 80 17.90 5.96 6.63
CA ALA A 80 18.76 5.34 5.62
C ALA A 80 17.98 5.07 4.34
N MET A 81 18.58 5.40 3.19
CA MET A 81 18.03 5.11 1.86
C MET A 81 18.76 3.93 1.23
N ALA A 82 18.02 3.07 0.54
CA ALA A 82 18.53 1.88 -0.16
C ALA A 82 17.62 1.49 -1.33
N GLY A 83 17.96 0.41 -2.05
CA GLY A 83 17.06 -0.24 -3.02
C GLY A 83 17.46 -0.12 -4.49
N PHE A 84 18.55 0.60 -4.80
CA PHE A 84 19.09 0.64 -6.16
C PHE A 84 19.36 -0.77 -6.70
N PRO A 85 19.01 -1.09 -7.96
CA PRO A 85 18.29 -0.23 -8.92
C PRO A 85 16.76 -0.28 -8.78
N LEU A 86 16.20 -1.37 -8.25
CA LEU A 86 14.80 -1.75 -8.48
C LEU A 86 13.75 -0.94 -7.69
N ALA A 87 14.14 -0.34 -6.58
CA ALA A 87 13.25 0.39 -5.69
C ALA A 87 13.96 1.55 -4.98
N VAL A 88 13.17 2.49 -4.45
CA VAL A 88 13.63 3.46 -3.47
C VAL A 88 13.03 3.04 -2.14
N THR A 89 13.88 2.65 -1.20
CA THR A 89 13.50 2.22 0.15
C THR A 89 14.07 3.17 1.17
N VAL A 90 13.20 3.81 1.96
CA VAL A 90 13.57 4.62 3.12
C VAL A 90 13.33 3.80 4.38
N ARG A 91 14.37 3.63 5.19
CA ARG A 91 14.32 2.99 6.50
C ARG A 91 14.46 4.06 7.57
N LEU A 92 13.47 4.13 8.44
CA LEU A 92 13.47 4.99 9.62
C LEU A 92 13.55 4.09 10.87
N SER A 93 14.35 4.46 11.85
CA SER A 93 14.42 3.77 13.15
C SER A 93 13.96 4.67 14.28
N GLY A 94 13.29 4.09 15.29
CA GLY A 94 12.83 4.82 16.47
C GLY A 94 11.88 5.97 16.10
N VAL A 95 10.81 5.64 15.34
CA VAL A 95 9.77 6.61 15.00
C VAL A 95 8.86 6.75 16.21
N ASP A 96 8.70 7.95 16.73
CA ASP A 96 7.73 8.26 17.78
C ASP A 96 6.85 9.44 17.36
N ILE A 97 5.54 9.29 17.55
CA ILE A 97 4.50 10.22 17.13
C ILE A 97 3.65 10.55 18.34
N GLN A 98 3.62 11.83 18.71
CA GLN A 98 2.85 12.34 19.83
C GLN A 98 1.90 13.42 19.34
N ALA A 99 0.58 13.23 19.49
CA ALA A 99 -0.39 14.27 19.16
C ALA A 99 -0.49 15.31 20.29
N ARG A 100 -0.36 16.60 19.96
CA ARG A 100 -0.61 17.72 20.87
C ARG A 100 -2.10 18.11 20.79
N GLY A 101 -2.82 17.92 21.89
CA GLY A 101 -4.23 18.30 22.03
C GLY A 101 -5.20 17.13 21.89
N GLY A 102 -6.25 17.13 22.72
CA GLY A 102 -7.27 16.09 22.74
C GLY A 102 -6.83 14.79 23.44
N THR A 103 -7.27 13.65 22.91
CA THR A 103 -6.90 12.34 23.43
C THR A 103 -5.44 12.06 23.06
N PRO A 104 -4.53 11.81 24.04
CA PRO A 104 -3.13 11.58 23.73
C PRO A 104 -3.01 10.35 22.83
N LEU A 105 -2.56 10.60 21.60
CA LEU A 105 -2.08 9.57 20.69
C LEU A 105 -0.57 9.50 20.86
N LEU A 106 -0.09 8.36 21.34
CA LEU A 106 1.33 8.01 21.35
C LEU A 106 1.48 6.81 20.43
N ALA A 107 2.27 6.94 19.37
CA ALA A 107 2.56 5.83 18.48
C ALA A 107 4.07 5.75 18.25
N ALA A 108 4.65 4.63 18.67
CA ALA A 108 6.04 4.32 18.47
C ALA A 108 6.21 3.10 17.56
N ALA A 109 7.25 3.11 16.73
CA ALA A 109 7.68 1.97 15.94
C ALA A 109 9.21 1.86 16.00
N GLU A 110 9.70 0.65 16.27
CA GLU A 110 11.14 0.37 16.30
C GLU A 110 11.79 0.62 14.93
N GLY A 111 11.07 0.25 13.88
CA GLY A 111 11.50 0.46 12.50
C GLY A 111 10.33 0.66 11.56
N MET A 112 10.51 1.58 10.62
CA MET A 112 9.60 1.86 9.52
C MET A 112 10.36 1.74 8.21
N ARG A 113 9.77 1.04 7.24
CA ARG A 113 10.28 0.90 5.89
C ARG A 113 9.22 1.39 4.93
N VAL A 114 9.53 2.43 4.17
CA VAL A 114 8.74 2.89 3.04
C VAL A 114 9.45 2.44 1.78
N SER A 115 8.75 1.78 0.86
CA SER A 115 9.33 1.36 -0.41
C SER A 115 8.41 1.72 -1.57
N TRP A 116 8.99 2.36 -2.57
CA TRP A 116 8.35 2.75 -3.83
C TRP A 116 9.18 2.19 -4.99
N SER A 117 8.54 1.74 -6.07
CA SER A 117 9.25 1.27 -7.26
C SER A 117 8.93 2.17 -8.46
N PRO A 118 9.97 2.64 -9.20
CA PRO A 118 9.74 3.37 -10.45
C PRO A 118 8.98 2.55 -11.50
N LEU A 119 9.06 1.20 -11.43
CA LEU A 119 8.36 0.30 -12.35
C LEU A 119 6.86 0.18 -12.02
N ARG A 120 6.45 0.61 -10.82
CA ARG A 120 5.07 0.61 -10.34
C ARG A 120 4.81 1.94 -9.63
N PRO A 121 4.72 3.06 -10.37
CA PRO A 121 4.70 4.38 -9.77
C PRO A 121 3.47 4.62 -8.89
N GLY A 122 2.37 3.92 -9.14
CA GLY A 122 1.15 3.96 -8.33
C GLY A 122 1.17 3.05 -7.10
N GLU A 123 2.28 2.39 -6.77
CA GLU A 123 2.38 1.49 -5.63
C GLU A 123 3.39 1.99 -4.59
N LEU A 124 2.91 2.21 -3.36
CA LEU A 124 3.72 2.51 -2.20
C LEU A 124 3.50 1.43 -1.14
N SER A 125 4.58 0.86 -0.62
CA SER A 125 4.51 -0.08 0.50
C SER A 125 5.11 0.52 1.76
N LEU A 126 4.47 0.24 2.88
CA LEU A 126 4.86 0.63 4.22
C LEU A 126 5.03 -0.65 5.04
N GLN A 127 6.08 -0.75 5.85
CA GLN A 127 6.24 -1.82 6.82
C GLN A 127 6.75 -1.23 8.11
N LEU A 128 5.98 -1.35 9.18
CA LEU A 128 6.34 -1.00 10.53
C LEU A 128 6.67 -2.26 11.32
N ARG A 129 7.64 -2.16 12.24
CA ARG A 129 8.06 -3.22 13.16
C ARG A 129 7.95 -2.71 14.59
N GLY A 130 7.54 -3.60 15.50
CA GLY A 130 7.44 -3.29 16.93
C GLY A 130 6.52 -2.09 17.19
N VAL A 131 5.33 -2.11 16.58
CA VAL A 131 4.38 -1.00 16.68
C VAL A 131 3.75 -1.01 18.07
N GLN A 132 3.81 0.13 18.74
CA GLN A 132 3.16 0.38 20.01
C GLN A 132 2.33 1.64 19.85
N GLY A 133 1.03 1.54 20.09
CA GLY A 133 0.09 2.63 19.98
C GLY A 133 -0.69 2.79 21.26
N ARG A 134 -0.95 4.02 21.67
CA ARG A 134 -1.89 4.35 22.73
C ARG A 134 -2.78 5.48 22.27
N LEU A 135 -4.08 5.25 22.28
CA LEU A 135 -5.11 6.24 22.01
C LEU A 135 -6.00 6.35 23.25
N GLY A 136 -5.66 7.29 24.13
CA GLY A 136 -6.37 7.48 25.41
C GLY A 136 -6.22 6.29 26.34
N LEU A 137 -7.31 5.54 26.52
CA LEU A 137 -7.34 4.32 27.32
C LEU A 137 -7.02 3.06 26.50
N LEU A 138 -7.02 3.13 25.17
CA LEU A 138 -6.72 1.98 24.33
C LEU A 138 -5.23 1.89 24.12
N ALA A 139 -4.62 0.75 24.47
CA ALA A 139 -3.25 0.43 24.10
C ALA A 139 -3.29 -0.69 23.05
N ALA A 140 -2.45 -0.58 22.03
CA ALA A 140 -2.30 -1.57 20.98
C ALA A 140 -0.82 -1.89 20.82
N HIS A 141 -0.50 -3.17 20.71
CA HIS A 141 0.82 -3.62 20.31
C HIS A 141 0.68 -4.52 19.09
N ALA A 142 1.58 -4.37 18.11
CA ALA A 142 1.67 -5.26 16.97
C ALA A 142 3.15 -5.55 16.66
N ALA A 143 3.46 -6.82 16.42
CA ALA A 143 4.81 -7.22 16.04
C ALA A 143 5.25 -6.55 14.72
N GLY A 144 4.29 -6.38 13.80
CA GLY A 144 4.49 -5.57 12.61
C GLY A 144 3.18 -5.17 11.96
N LEU A 145 3.23 -4.05 11.24
CA LEU A 145 2.14 -3.53 10.44
C LEU A 145 2.65 -3.30 9.01
N GLY A 146 2.17 -4.11 8.07
CA GLY A 146 2.33 -3.87 6.65
C GLY A 146 1.25 -2.92 6.16
N GLY A 147 1.61 -2.05 5.22
CA GLY A 147 0.71 -1.15 4.53
C GLY A 147 1.04 -1.19 3.04
N ARG A 148 0.02 -1.07 2.19
CA ARG A 148 0.18 -0.88 0.75
C ARG A 148 -0.83 0.15 0.30
N ILE A 149 -0.34 1.22 -0.33
CA ILE A 149 -1.15 2.22 -1.01
C ILE A 149 -1.03 1.93 -2.50
N VAL A 150 -2.15 1.71 -3.16
CA VAL A 150 -2.22 1.56 -4.61
C VAL A 150 -3.11 2.68 -5.14
N THR A 151 -2.55 3.55 -5.97
CA THR A 151 -3.29 4.54 -6.74
C THR A 151 -3.43 4.06 -8.17
N ASP A 152 -4.67 3.97 -8.63
CA ASP A 152 -5.01 3.65 -10.00
C ASP A 152 -5.91 4.76 -10.59
N GLY A 153 -6.41 4.57 -11.81
CA GLY A 153 -7.31 5.53 -12.44
C GLY A 153 -8.66 5.66 -11.75
N ASP A 154 -9.04 4.65 -10.95
CA ASP A 154 -10.34 4.55 -10.30
C ASP A 154 -10.32 5.12 -8.87
N GLY A 155 -9.14 5.19 -8.24
CA GLY A 155 -8.98 5.77 -6.92
C GLY A 155 -7.66 5.45 -6.23
N MET A 156 -7.72 5.52 -4.90
CA MET A 156 -6.63 5.16 -4.01
C MET A 156 -7.12 4.09 -3.04
N SER A 157 -6.49 2.93 -3.06
CA SER A 157 -6.68 1.90 -2.04
C SER A 157 -5.51 1.91 -1.05
N VAL A 158 -5.81 1.83 0.24
CA VAL A 158 -4.87 1.74 1.34
C VAL A 158 -5.19 0.46 2.10
N THR A 159 -4.34 -0.56 1.96
CA THR A 159 -4.45 -1.82 2.68
C THR A 159 -3.45 -1.85 3.83
N LEU A 160 -3.92 -1.95 5.06
CA LEU A 160 -3.11 -2.16 6.25
C LEU A 160 -3.32 -3.58 6.74
N GLN A 161 -2.23 -4.31 6.97
CA GLN A 161 -2.24 -5.67 7.48
C GLN A 161 -1.36 -5.72 8.72
N THR A 162 -1.87 -6.28 9.80
CA THR A 162 -1.11 -6.47 11.04
C THR A 162 -1.12 -7.93 11.46
N ARG A 163 -0.03 -8.34 12.10
CA ARG A 163 0.12 -9.67 12.71
C ARG A 163 0.39 -9.51 14.20
N GLY A 164 -0.29 -10.33 14.99
CA GLY A 164 -0.17 -10.33 16.45
C GLY A 164 -0.62 -9.00 17.05
N LEU A 165 -1.71 -8.43 16.53
CA LEU A 165 -2.29 -7.23 17.13
C LEU A 165 -2.89 -7.61 18.47
N VAL A 166 -2.50 -6.90 19.51
CA VAL A 166 -3.03 -7.05 20.85
C VAL A 166 -3.58 -5.70 21.27
N ALA A 167 -4.91 -5.56 21.22
CA ALA A 167 -5.62 -4.40 21.75
C ALA A 167 -5.97 -4.68 23.22
N LEU A 168 -5.44 -3.85 24.12
CA LEU A 168 -5.70 -3.90 25.55
C LEU A 168 -6.56 -2.69 25.94
N PRO A 169 -7.77 -2.90 26.48
CA PRO A 169 -8.46 -1.82 27.19
C PRO A 169 -7.63 -1.45 28.43
N GLY A 170 -7.43 -0.16 28.63
CA GLY A 170 -6.47 0.41 29.57
C GLY A 170 -6.66 0.04 31.04
N ARG A 171 -5.61 0.37 31.81
CA ARG A 171 -5.33 0.27 33.26
C ARG A 171 -5.79 -0.96 34.07
N ASN A 172 -6.94 -1.58 33.75
CA ASN A 172 -7.52 -2.71 34.48
C ASN A 172 -7.48 -4.04 33.67
N GLY A 173 -7.00 -4.04 32.43
CA GLY A 173 -6.50 -5.22 31.73
C GLY A 173 -7.51 -6.34 31.41
N ARG A 174 -8.81 -6.10 31.58
CA ARG A 174 -9.86 -7.09 31.29
C ARG A 174 -10.58 -6.71 29.99
N GLY A 175 -10.56 -7.60 28.99
CA GLY A 175 -11.40 -7.48 27.79
C GLY A 175 -10.72 -7.02 26.50
N GLY A 176 -9.53 -7.55 26.18
CA GLY A 176 -8.85 -7.23 24.93
C GLY A 176 -9.39 -7.96 23.71
N ILE A 177 -9.25 -7.34 22.53
CA ILE A 177 -9.40 -8.00 21.23
C ILE A 177 -7.99 -8.35 20.75
N ARG A 178 -7.78 -9.63 20.43
CA ARG A 178 -6.47 -10.13 20.00
C ARG A 178 -6.60 -10.89 18.69
N PRO A 179 -6.74 -10.19 17.55
CA PRO A 179 -6.71 -10.88 16.28
C PRO A 179 -5.28 -11.35 16.00
N GLU A 180 -5.13 -12.59 15.55
CA GLU A 180 -3.84 -13.06 15.04
C GLU A 180 -3.46 -12.27 13.78
N ARG A 181 -4.46 -12.00 12.95
CA ARG A 181 -4.35 -11.18 11.75
C ARG A 181 -5.51 -10.20 11.67
N ALA A 182 -5.19 -8.94 11.40
CA ALA A 182 -6.18 -7.96 11.00
C ALA A 182 -5.76 -7.28 9.69
N GLU A 183 -6.72 -7.07 8.82
CA GLU A 183 -6.58 -6.45 7.51
C GLU A 183 -7.64 -5.37 7.36
N LEU A 184 -7.20 -4.17 7.03
CA LEU A 184 -8.03 -2.99 6.84
C LEU A 184 -7.74 -2.42 5.46
N THR A 185 -8.71 -2.49 4.56
CA THR A 185 -8.63 -1.93 3.22
C THR A 185 -9.55 -0.72 3.15
N LEU A 186 -8.97 0.46 3.02
CA LEU A 186 -9.67 1.71 2.74
C LEU A 186 -9.58 2.00 1.24
N PHE A 187 -10.70 2.27 0.59
CA PHE A 187 -10.79 2.67 -0.80
C PHE A 187 -11.39 4.06 -0.89
N ILE A 188 -10.69 4.98 -1.56
CA ILE A 188 -11.12 6.36 -1.82
C ILE A 188 -11.23 6.51 -3.33
N PRO A 189 -12.43 6.69 -3.90
CA PRO A 189 -12.59 6.80 -5.34
C PRO A 189 -11.99 8.12 -5.88
N ALA A 190 -11.46 8.09 -7.09
CA ALA A 190 -10.86 9.27 -7.76
C ALA A 190 -11.91 10.32 -8.14
N ARG A 191 -13.13 9.88 -8.41
CA ARG A 191 -14.30 10.71 -8.67
C ARG A 191 -15.46 10.21 -7.81
N PRO A 192 -16.36 11.09 -7.35
CA PRO A 192 -17.63 10.62 -6.80
C PRO A 192 -18.27 9.70 -7.85
N PRO A 193 -18.86 8.55 -7.47
CA PRO A 193 -19.57 7.72 -8.43
C PRO A 193 -20.59 8.60 -9.16
N GLU A 194 -20.50 8.68 -10.48
CA GLU A 194 -21.56 9.30 -11.27
C GLU A 194 -22.83 8.55 -10.92
N ALA A 195 -23.86 9.30 -10.50
CA ALA A 195 -25.15 8.70 -10.22
C ALA A 195 -25.64 8.07 -11.52
N ASP A 196 -25.54 6.74 -11.63
CA ASP A 196 -26.11 6.00 -12.75
C ASP A 196 -27.55 6.47 -12.90
N GLY A 197 -27.89 6.95 -14.10
CA GLY A 197 -29.10 7.72 -14.40
C GLY A 197 -30.45 7.00 -14.21
N GLN A 198 -30.49 5.95 -13.39
CA GLN A 198 -31.70 5.29 -12.94
C GLN A 198 -32.01 5.71 -11.50
N GLU A 199 -32.94 6.65 -11.37
CA GLU A 199 -33.93 6.78 -10.28
C GLU A 199 -33.48 6.51 -8.82
N THR A 200 -32.23 6.74 -8.48
CA THR A 200 -31.77 6.61 -7.11
C THR A 200 -31.88 7.96 -6.43
N ALA A 201 -33.07 8.24 -5.93
CA ALA A 201 -33.35 9.41 -5.09
C ALA A 201 -32.26 9.62 -4.02
N LEU A 202 -31.67 10.81 -4.00
CA LEU A 202 -31.01 11.40 -2.83
C LEU A 202 -29.84 10.61 -2.18
N ARG A 203 -29.18 9.66 -2.87
CA ARG A 203 -27.98 9.04 -2.30
C ARG A 203 -26.79 9.99 -2.38
N LEU A 204 -26.29 10.39 -1.21
CA LEU A 204 -25.06 11.19 -1.08
C LEU A 204 -23.87 10.47 -1.73
N PRO A 205 -22.92 11.20 -2.36
CA PRO A 205 -21.77 10.58 -3.00
C PRO A 205 -20.94 9.78 -2.00
N LEU A 206 -20.49 8.60 -2.43
CA LEU A 206 -19.56 7.76 -1.68
C LEU A 206 -18.23 8.51 -1.51
N ALA A 207 -17.85 8.78 -0.26
CA ALA A 207 -16.59 9.42 0.07
C ALA A 207 -15.46 8.38 0.15
N TRP A 208 -15.71 7.24 0.78
CA TRP A 208 -14.77 6.12 0.87
C TRP A 208 -15.47 4.86 1.36
N ARG A 209 -14.85 3.70 1.07
CA ARG A 209 -15.28 2.39 1.53
C ARG A 209 -14.18 1.75 2.36
N MET A 210 -14.55 1.09 3.45
CA MET A 210 -13.61 0.42 4.34
C MET A 210 -14.01 -1.02 4.56
N LYS A 211 -13.11 -1.95 4.24
CA LYS A 211 -13.24 -3.37 4.55
C LYS A 211 -12.32 -3.71 5.70
N VAL A 212 -12.87 -4.28 6.76
CA VAL A 212 -12.13 -4.76 7.93
C VAL A 212 -12.29 -6.27 7.99
N VAL A 213 -11.19 -6.99 8.06
CA VAL A 213 -11.16 -8.45 8.22
C VAL A 213 -10.24 -8.79 9.38
N MET A 214 -10.77 -9.46 10.38
CA MET A 214 -10.02 -9.95 11.53
C MET A 214 -10.23 -11.46 11.63
N SER A 215 -9.15 -12.22 11.78
CA SER A 215 -9.21 -13.67 11.99
C SER A 215 -8.73 -14.06 13.38
N ASP A 216 -9.23 -15.20 13.85
CA ASP A 216 -8.82 -15.84 15.11
C ASP A 216 -8.91 -14.88 16.29
N VAL A 217 -10.04 -14.17 16.35
CA VAL A 217 -10.27 -13.10 17.32
C VAL A 217 -10.67 -13.71 18.65
N GLY A 218 -9.75 -13.68 19.61
CA GLY A 218 -10.09 -13.88 21.02
C GLY A 218 -10.79 -12.65 21.58
N VAL A 219 -11.95 -12.84 22.22
CA VAL A 219 -12.71 -11.79 22.90
C VAL A 219 -12.74 -12.08 24.41
N GLY A 220 -12.32 -11.11 25.22
CA GLY A 220 -12.52 -11.17 26.67
C GLY A 220 -11.37 -11.79 27.48
N GLY A 221 -11.37 -11.50 28.79
CA GLY A 221 -10.54 -12.15 29.82
C GLY A 221 -9.02 -12.04 29.67
N SER A 222 -8.30 -12.61 30.64
CA SER A 222 -6.88 -12.94 30.46
C SER A 222 -6.74 -14.01 29.36
N ALA A 223 -5.57 -14.13 28.72
CA ALA A 223 -5.33 -15.14 27.66
C ALA A 223 -5.74 -16.56 28.09
N ARG A 224 -5.58 -16.88 29.38
CA ARG A 224 -5.97 -18.16 29.99
C ARG A 224 -7.48 -18.35 30.09
N GLU A 225 -8.26 -17.28 30.34
CA GLU A 225 -9.71 -17.38 30.42
C GLU A 225 -10.34 -17.52 29.04
N ALA A 226 -9.89 -16.72 28.06
CA ALA A 226 -10.34 -16.85 26.68
C ALA A 226 -10.01 -18.25 26.11
N ALA A 227 -8.81 -18.77 26.39
CA ALA A 227 -8.42 -20.12 25.98
C ALA A 227 -9.24 -21.22 26.66
N ARG A 228 -9.71 -21.02 27.90
CA ARG A 228 -10.55 -21.99 28.62
C ARG A 228 -12.01 -21.97 28.19
N ARG A 229 -12.53 -20.81 27.78
CA ARG A 229 -13.94 -20.65 27.40
C ARG A 229 -14.24 -21.12 25.98
N GLY A 230 -13.23 -21.17 25.11
CA GLY A 230 -13.44 -21.47 23.69
C GLY A 230 -14.06 -20.31 22.90
N ASP A 231 -14.26 -19.13 23.52
CA ASP A 231 -14.86 -17.95 22.89
C ASP A 231 -13.90 -17.31 21.88
N ARG A 232 -13.81 -17.90 20.68
CA ARG A 232 -13.05 -17.38 19.55
C ARG A 232 -13.98 -17.15 18.37
N PHE A 233 -13.88 -15.97 17.77
CA PHE A 233 -14.41 -15.78 16.43
C PHE A 233 -13.33 -16.21 15.44
N ALA A 234 -13.64 -17.19 14.60
CA ALA A 234 -12.79 -17.55 13.48
C ALA A 234 -12.63 -16.36 12.52
N LEU A 235 -13.70 -15.57 12.34
CA LEU A 235 -13.71 -14.43 11.41
C LEU A 235 -14.68 -13.34 11.87
N ILE A 236 -14.21 -12.10 11.81
CA ILE A 236 -15.03 -10.88 11.81
C ILE A 236 -14.69 -10.11 10.54
N ALA A 237 -15.64 -10.01 9.61
CA ALA A 237 -15.48 -9.20 8.41
C ALA A 237 -16.60 -8.16 8.34
N ALA A 238 -16.25 -6.89 8.14
CA ALA A 238 -17.18 -5.79 8.01
C ALA A 238 -16.82 -4.94 6.78
N GLU A 239 -17.83 -4.47 6.06
CA GLU A 239 -17.69 -3.54 4.94
C GLU A 239 -18.55 -2.32 5.22
N LEU A 240 -17.91 -1.15 5.21
CA LEU A 240 -18.49 0.13 5.62
C LEU A 240 -18.38 1.12 4.46
N ALA A 241 -19.47 1.77 4.12
CA ALA A 241 -19.52 2.84 3.13
C ALA A 241 -19.80 4.17 3.81
N TRP A 242 -18.95 5.16 3.57
CA TRP A 242 -19.06 6.49 4.14
C TRP A 242 -19.52 7.49 3.09
N HIS A 243 -20.61 8.21 3.35
CA HIS A 243 -21.21 9.14 2.39
C HIS A 243 -21.16 10.59 2.88
N GLY A 244 -21.12 11.52 1.93
CA GLY A 244 -21.14 12.97 2.17
C GLY A 244 -19.76 13.62 2.35
N PRO A 245 -19.71 14.94 2.58
CA PRO A 245 -18.45 15.70 2.62
C PRO A 245 -17.64 15.32 3.86
N PHE A 246 -16.54 14.60 3.64
CA PHE A 246 -15.68 14.09 4.70
C PHE A 246 -14.36 14.86 4.79
N ALA A 247 -13.91 15.17 6.01
CA ALA A 247 -12.63 15.85 6.25
C ALA A 247 -11.82 15.17 7.35
N LEU A 248 -10.61 14.71 7.02
CA LEU A 248 -9.62 14.22 7.97
C LEU A 248 -8.85 15.38 8.63
N PRO A 249 -8.36 15.22 9.89
CA PRO A 249 -8.50 14.06 10.78
C PRO A 249 -9.91 13.90 11.38
N LEU A 250 -10.21 12.71 11.88
CA LEU A 250 -11.43 12.41 12.63
C LEU A 250 -11.34 12.99 14.05
N ASP A 251 -12.15 13.99 14.34
CA ASP A 251 -12.41 14.46 15.70
C ASP A 251 -13.91 14.55 15.96
N ARG A 252 -14.30 14.70 17.23
CA ARG A 252 -15.71 14.74 17.63
C ARG A 252 -16.47 15.88 16.96
N GLN A 253 -15.85 17.05 16.79
CA GLN A 253 -16.49 18.23 16.22
C GLN A 253 -16.74 18.05 14.72
N ARG A 254 -15.77 17.50 13.99
CA ARG A 254 -15.88 17.19 12.56
C ARG A 254 -16.86 16.06 12.29
N LEU A 255 -16.89 15.04 13.14
CA LEU A 255 -17.89 13.97 13.07
C LEU A 255 -19.30 14.52 13.31
N ALA A 256 -19.47 15.42 14.28
CA ALA A 256 -20.74 16.11 14.49
C ALA A 256 -21.12 16.95 13.27
N ALA A 257 -20.20 17.77 12.75
CA ALA A 257 -20.45 18.58 11.56
C ALA A 257 -20.80 17.76 10.32
N TRP A 258 -20.10 16.63 10.10
CA TRP A 258 -20.40 15.69 9.01
C TRP A 258 -21.80 15.09 9.15
N ARG A 259 -22.15 14.62 10.35
CA ARG A 259 -23.49 14.10 10.65
C ARG A 259 -24.56 15.18 10.42
N ASP A 260 -24.31 16.40 10.92
CA ASP A 260 -25.24 17.52 10.81
C ASP A 260 -25.38 18.01 9.36
N ALA A 261 -24.38 17.75 8.50
CA ALA A 261 -24.43 17.94 7.05
C ALA A 261 -25.12 16.79 6.28
N GLY A 262 -25.78 15.87 7.00
CA GLY A 262 -26.51 14.74 6.41
C GLY A 262 -25.65 13.52 6.08
N GLY A 263 -24.37 13.50 6.47
CA GLY A 263 -23.48 12.37 6.24
C GLY A 263 -23.97 11.07 6.87
N THR A 264 -23.83 9.96 6.14
CA THR A 264 -24.25 8.62 6.58
C THR A 264 -23.12 7.60 6.54
N LEU A 265 -23.14 6.68 7.51
CA LEU A 265 -22.28 5.49 7.55
C LEU A 265 -23.16 4.26 7.36
N GLU A 266 -22.95 3.55 6.25
CA GLU A 266 -23.69 2.34 5.92
C GLU A 266 -22.82 1.10 6.19
N LEU A 267 -23.40 0.09 6.84
CA LEU A 267 -22.80 -1.23 7.00
C LEU A 267 -23.31 -2.12 5.85
N GLU A 268 -22.51 -2.24 4.79
CA GLU A 268 -22.88 -2.97 3.57
C GLU A 268 -22.86 -4.50 3.81
N ALA A 269 -21.90 -4.98 4.60
CA ALA A 269 -21.79 -6.38 4.95
C ALA A 269 -21.20 -6.58 6.34
N LEU A 270 -21.73 -7.56 7.07
CA LEU A 270 -21.16 -8.07 8.31
C LEU A 270 -21.18 -9.60 8.29
N LYS A 271 -20.01 -10.22 8.40
CA LYS A 271 -19.85 -11.67 8.52
C LYS A 271 -19.14 -11.99 9.82
N LEU A 272 -19.80 -12.80 10.64
CA LEU A 272 -19.27 -13.35 11.88
C LEU A 272 -19.23 -14.87 11.74
N ALA A 273 -18.06 -15.46 11.98
CA ALA A 273 -17.91 -16.91 12.06
C ALA A 273 -17.43 -17.29 13.46
N LEU A 274 -18.18 -18.16 14.13
CA LEU A 274 -17.81 -18.76 15.41
C LEU A 274 -16.92 -19.97 15.13
N GLY A 275 -15.85 -20.11 15.91
CA GLY A 275 -14.89 -21.23 15.85
C GLY A 275 -15.03 -22.18 17.02
#